data_AF-A0A7R8X2U5-F1
#
_entry.id   AF-A0A7R8X2U5-F1
#
_cell.length_a   1.000
_cell.length_b   1.000
_cell.length_c   1.000
_cell.angle_alpha   90.00
_cell.angle_beta   90.00
_cell.angle_gamma   90.00
#
_symmetry.space_group_name_H-M   'P 1'
#
loop_
_entity.id
_entity.type
_entity.pdbx_description
1 polymer ?
#
loop_
_entity_poly.entity_id
_entity_poly.type
_entity_poly.pdbx_seq_one_letter_code
_entity_poly.pdbx_strand_id
1 'polypeptide(L)' 'MLRKEEDKMGAILKINAGAGGTESCDWAEMLFRMYQRYGEAHGYKLSTLEYQEGDEAGIKSATLEFE' A
#
# COMPACT_ATOMS: atom_id res chain seq x y z
N MET A 1 16.47 13.99 -10.58
CA MET A 1 16.41 12.51 -10.51
C MET A 1 17.21 12.05 -9.31
N LEU A 2 16.73 11.00 -8.65
CA LEU A 2 17.30 10.41 -7.44
C LEU A 2 18.71 9.80 -7.73
N ARG A 3 19.58 9.69 -6.73
CA ARG A 3 21.03 9.44 -6.91
C ARG A 3 21.68 8.56 -5.83
N LYS A 4 20.94 8.18 -4.80
CA LYS A 4 21.41 7.31 -3.74
C LYS A 4 21.44 5.87 -4.23
N GLU A 5 22.22 5.01 -3.58
CA GLU A 5 22.36 3.61 -3.98
C GLU A 5 21.05 2.84 -3.75
N GLU A 6 20.32 3.20 -2.70
CA GLU A 6 19.06 2.59 -2.28
C GLU A 6 17.90 2.92 -3.22
N ASP A 7 18.00 3.97 -4.04
CA ASP A 7 16.93 4.38 -4.96
C ASP A 7 16.64 3.33 -6.06
N LYS A 8 17.52 2.35 -6.24
CA LYS A 8 17.36 1.22 -7.17
C LYS A 8 16.74 -0.02 -6.52
N MET A 9 16.63 -0.03 -5.20
CA MET A 9 16.09 -1.16 -4.46
C MET A 9 14.56 -1.20 -4.59
N GLY A 10 13.99 -2.39 -4.39
CA GLY A 10 12.55 -2.53 -4.18
C GLY A 10 12.08 -1.75 -2.95
N ALA A 11 10.77 -1.63 -2.78
CA ALA A 11 10.16 -0.86 -1.71
C ALA A 11 9.10 -1.65 -0.94
N ILE A 12 9.09 -1.48 0.38
CA ILE A 12 7.98 -1.93 1.23
C ILE A 12 7.10 -0.73 1.54
N LEU A 13 5.85 -0.79 1.09
CA LEU A 13 4.81 0.20 1.37
C LEU A 13 3.84 -0.35 2.41
N LYS A 14 3.86 0.22 3.61
CA LYS A 14 2.87 -0.08 4.65
C LYS A 14 1.83 1.03 4.74
N ILE A 15 0.57 0.67 4.63
CA ILE A 15 -0.59 1.56 4.79
C ILE A 15 -1.28 1.16 6.08
N ASN A 16 -1.58 2.13 6.95
CA ASN A 16 -2.34 1.92 8.18
C ASN A 16 -3.46 2.96 8.24
N ALA A 17 -4.67 2.52 8.58
CA ALA A 17 -5.79 3.42 8.82
C ALA A 17 -5.48 4.31 10.03
N GLY A 18 -5.65 5.62 9.84
CA GLY A 18 -5.49 6.62 10.90
C GLY A 18 -6.77 6.83 11.71
N ALA A 19 -6.86 7.98 12.39
CA ALA A 19 -8.09 8.40 13.05
C ALA A 19 -9.23 8.57 12.03
N GLY A 20 -10.45 8.17 12.41
CA GLY A 20 -11.63 8.20 11.53
C GLY A 20 -12.47 6.92 11.54
N GLY A 21 -11.98 5.84 12.18
CA GLY A 21 -12.74 4.60 12.32
C GLY A 21 -12.99 3.93 10.95
N THR A 22 -14.24 3.60 10.66
CA THR A 22 -14.62 2.91 9.42
C THR A 22 -14.29 3.73 8.16
N GLU A 23 -14.45 5.05 8.19
CA GLU A 23 -14.13 5.92 7.05
C GLU A 23 -12.62 5.95 6.75
N SER A 24 -11.77 5.92 7.78
CA SER A 24 -10.32 5.87 7.58
C SER A 24 -9.86 4.50 7.07
N CYS A 25 -10.58 3.43 7.42
CA CYS A 25 -10.32 2.09 6.89
C CYS A 25 -10.69 2.00 5.40
N ASP A 26 -11.83 2.54 4.99
CA ASP A 26 -12.24 2.59 3.57
C ASP A 26 -11.24 3.42 2.75
N TRP A 27 -10.80 4.57 3.29
CA TRP A 27 -9.78 5.39 2.65
C TRP A 27 -8.42 4.68 2.53
N ALA A 28 -8.00 3.95 3.57
CA ALA A 28 -6.78 3.15 3.53
C ALA A 28 -6.84 2.10 2.40
N GLU A 29 -8.00 1.48 2.19
CA GLU A 29 -8.21 0.51 1.12
C GLU A 29 -8.15 1.18 -0.28
N MET A 30 -8.71 2.39 -0.40
CA MET A 30 -8.58 3.18 -1.63
C MET A 30 -7.12 3.45 -1.98
N LEU A 31 -6.29 3.83 -1.00
CA LEU A 31 -4.85 4.04 -1.19
C LEU A 31 -4.12 2.75 -1.56
N PHE A 32 -4.45 1.62 -0.91
CA PHE A 32 -3.90 0.32 -1.24
C PHE A 32 -4.15 -0.03 -2.72
N ARG A 33 -5.40 0.07 -3.18
CA ARG A 33 -5.76 -0.17 -4.59
C ARG A 33 -5.08 0.82 -5.55
N MET A 34 -4.93 2.09 -5.13
CA MET A 34 -4.24 3.10 -5.93
C MET A 34 -2.77 2.72 -6.16
N TYR A 35 -2.05 2.32 -5.11
CA TYR A 35 -0.65 1.95 -5.23
C TYR A 35 -0.42 0.61 -5.92
N GLN A 36 -1.34 -0.35 -5.79
CA GLN A 36 -1.32 -1.56 -6.62
C GLN A 36 -1.39 -1.22 -8.11
N ARG A 37 -2.39 -0.42 -8.51
CA ARG A 37 -2.54 0.02 -9.90
C ARG A 37 -1.34 0.82 -10.40
N TYR A 38 -0.77 1.68 -9.55
CA TYR A 38 0.46 2.41 -9.88
C TYR A 38 1.61 1.45 -10.17
N GLY A 39 1.85 0.46 -9.30
CA GLY A 39 2.92 -0.50 -9.48
C GLY A 39 2.78 -1.30 -10.78
N GLU A 40 1.59 -1.85 -11.01
CA GLU A 40 1.26 -2.58 -12.25
C GLU A 40 1.44 -1.72 -13.51
N ALA A 41 0.95 -0.48 -13.49
CA ALA A 41 1.05 0.44 -14.64
C ALA A 41 2.50 0.84 -14.97
N HIS A 42 3.42 0.73 -14.02
CA HIS A 42 4.85 1.02 -14.20
C HIS A 42 5.71 -0.24 -14.34
N GLY A 43 5.09 -1.42 -14.42
CA GLY A 43 5.79 -2.68 -14.65
C GLY A 43 6.54 -3.25 -13.43
N TYR A 44 6.24 -2.76 -12.22
CA TYR A 44 6.76 -3.35 -10.99
C TYR A 44 6.07 -4.67 -10.71
N LYS A 45 6.81 -5.63 -10.17
CA LYS A 45 6.21 -6.85 -9.62
C LYS A 45 5.76 -6.56 -8.19
N LEU A 46 4.49 -6.83 -7.92
CA LEU A 46 3.88 -6.57 -6.61
C LEU A 46 3.55 -7.84 -5.85
N SER A 47 3.83 -7.83 -4.56
CA SER A 47 3.41 -8.86 -3.62
C SER A 47 2.68 -8.23 -2.44
N THR A 48 1.52 -8.76 -2.05
CA THR A 48 0.84 -8.35 -0.82
C THR A 48 1.35 -9.21 0.32
N LEU A 49 2.08 -8.61 1.26
CA LEU A 49 2.70 -9.31 2.39
C LEU A 49 1.77 -9.41 3.60
N GLU A 50 0.95 -8.39 3.82
CA GLU A 50 -0.01 -8.31 4.92
C GLU A 50 -1.28 -7.62 4.42
N TYR A 51 -2.43 -8.11 4.84
CA TYR A 51 -3.72 -7.51 4.57
C TYR A 51 -4.66 -7.76 5.75
N GLN A 52 -5.02 -6.70 6.46
CA GLN A 52 -5.91 -6.75 7.61
C GLN A 52 -7.16 -5.94 7.32
N GLU A 53 -8.30 -6.63 7.24
CA GLU A 53 -9.60 -6.01 7.02
C GLU A 53 -10.04 -5.12 8.20
N GLY A 54 -10.80 -4.08 7.86
CA GLY A 54 -11.59 -3.32 8.83
C GLY A 54 -12.73 -4.15 9.39
N ASP A 55 -13.24 -3.79 10.57
CA ASP A 55 -14.34 -4.54 11.20
C ASP A 55 -15.68 -4.36 10.43
N GLU A 56 -15.83 -3.22 9.73
CA GLU A 56 -17.05 -2.89 8.98
C GLU A 56 -16.77 -2.64 7.48
N ALA A 57 -15.72 -1.89 7.15
CA ALA A 57 -15.33 -1.58 5.77
C ALA A 57 -13.82 -1.34 5.65
N GLY A 58 -13.29 -1.48 4.43
CA GLY A 58 -11.91 -1.18 4.09
C GLY A 58 -10.88 -2.04 4.84
N ILE A 59 -9.71 -1.45 5.13
CA ILE A 59 -8.58 -2.14 5.78
C ILE A 59 -8.06 -1.36 6.99
N LYS A 60 -7.66 -2.08 8.05
CA LYS A 60 -6.88 -1.52 9.17
C LYS A 60 -5.43 -1.33 8.78
N SER A 61 -4.85 -2.30 8.07
CA SER A 61 -3.48 -2.23 7.58
C SER A 61 -3.29 -3.09 6.34
N ALA A 62 -2.34 -2.72 5.49
CA ALA A 62 -1.82 -3.58 4.43
C ALA A 62 -0.35 -3.27 4.15
N THR A 63 0.39 -4.27 3.70
CA THR A 63 1.79 -4.14 3.31
C THR A 63 1.97 -4.67 1.89
N LEU A 64 2.47 -3.80 1.00
CA LEU A 64 2.86 -4.13 -0.38
C LEU A 64 4.38 -4.14 -0.49
N GLU A 65 4.91 -5.12 -1.20
CA GLU A 65 6.28 -5.17 -1.69
C GLU A 65 6.31 -4.86 -3.18
N PHE A 66 7.17 -3.92 -3.56
CA PHE A 66 7.49 -3.54 -4.94
C PHE A 66 8.88 -4.08 -5.27
N GLU A 67 8.99 -4.94 -6.27
CA GLU A 67 10.25 -5.42 -6.86
C GLU A 67 10.58 -4.69 -8.16
#